data_AF-A0A1G2UWW3-F1
#
_entry.id   AF-A0A1G2UWW3-F1
#
_cell.length_a   1.000
_cell.length_b   1.000
_cell.length_c   1.000
_cell.angle_alpha   90.00
_cell.angle_beta   90.00
_cell.angle_gamma   90.00
#
_symmetry.space_group_name_H-M   'P 1'
#
loop_
_entity.id
_entity.type
_entity.pdbx_description
1 polymer ?
#
loop_
_entity_poly.entity_id
_entity_poly.type
_entity_poly.pdbx_seq_one_letter_code
_entity_poly.pdbx_strand_id
1 'polypeptide(L)' 'MNIHKVTFILLVIGGLNWGLEALGFGVGSYLPSGLAMTIYILVGLSALYEIFAHKKLCRNCNPQGAM' A
#
# COMPACT_ATOMS: atom_id res chain seq x y z
N MET A 1 3.60 5.52 15.85
CA MET A 1 3.13 5.65 14.45
C MET A 1 2.22 4.46 14.17
N ASN A 2 0.96 4.67 13.79
CA ASN A 2 -0.01 3.58 13.63
C ASN A 2 0.33 2.80 12.35
N ILE A 3 0.54 1.49 12.44
CA ILE A 3 1.05 0.68 11.33
C ILE A 3 0.13 0.75 10.10
N HIS A 4 -1.17 0.91 10.32
CA HIS A 4 -2.19 1.23 9.31
C HIS A 4 -1.83 2.42 8.42
N LYS A 5 -1.26 3.51 8.98
CA LYS A 5 -0.87 4.68 8.17
C LYS A 5 0.28 4.35 7.23
N VAL A 6 1.25 3.57 7.69
CA VAL A 6 2.43 3.21 6.90
C VAL A 6 2.04 2.27 5.77
N THR A 7 1.28 1.21 6.08
CA THR A 7 0.78 0.25 5.09
C THR A 7 -0.14 0.93 4.08
N PHE A 8 -1.02 1.84 4.52
CA PHE A 8 -1.87 2.58 3.61
C PHE A 8 -1.08 3.51 2.67
N ILE A 9 -0.06 4.22 3.17
CA ILE A 9 0.80 5.05 2.31
C ILE A 9 1.53 4.20 1.27
N LEU A 10 2.12 3.08 1.69
CA LEU A 10 2.80 2.16 0.77
C LEU A 10 1.85 1.59 -0.27
N LEU A 11 0.63 1.24 0.13
CA LEU A 11 -0.43 0.79 -0.79
C LEU A 11 -0.76 1.86 -1.84
N VAL A 12 -0.94 3.12 -1.42
CA VAL A 12 -1.25 4.24 -2.32
C VAL A 12 -0.09 4.47 -3.29
N ILE A 13 1.16 4.48 -2.83
CA ILE A 13 2.35 4.62 -3.69
C ILE A 13 2.39 3.48 -4.73
N GLY A 14 2.17 2.24 -4.29
CA GLY A 14 2.12 1.09 -5.19
C GLY A 14 1.01 1.19 -6.24
N GLY A 15 -0.20 1.58 -5.83
CA GLY A 15 -1.33 1.78 -6.73
C GLY A 15 -1.11 2.92 -7.73
N LEU A 16 -0.53 4.03 -7.29
CA LEU A 16 -0.15 5.14 -8.17
C LEU A 16 0.91 4.71 -9.19
N ASN A 17 1.95 3.98 -8.77
CA ASN A 17 2.94 3.43 -9.69
C ASN A 17 2.30 2.49 -10.70
N TRP A 18 1.35 1.64 -10.30
CA TRP A 18 0.66 0.73 -11.22
C TRP A 18 -0.20 1.50 -12.24
N GLY A 19 -0.83 2.62 -11.82
CA GLY A 19 -1.49 3.55 -12.73
C GLY A 19 -0.52 4.20 -13.73
N LEU A 20 0.67 4.62 -13.27
CA LEU A 20 1.72 5.16 -14.14
C LEU A 20 2.28 4.11 -15.10
N GLU A 21 2.43 2.86 -14.64
CA GLU A 21 2.86 1.72 -15.45
C GLU A 21 1.91 1.49 -16.62
N ALA A 22 0.59 1.57 -16.39
CA ALA A 22 -0.42 1.47 -17.45
C ALA A 22 -0.31 2.59 -18.51
N LEU A 23 0.30 3.72 -18.15
CA LEU A 23 0.57 4.85 -19.05
C LEU A 23 1.99 4.80 -19.66
N GLY A 24 2.78 3.79 -19.35
CA GLY A 24 4.18 3.66 -19.80
C GLY A 24 5.20 4.50 -19.01
N PHE A 25 4.79 5.11 -17.90
CA PHE A 25 5.64 5.93 -17.01
C PHE A 25 5.99 5.22 -15.69
N GLY A 26 5.88 3.90 -15.65
CA GLY A 26 6.15 3.10 -14.46
C GLY A 26 7.59 3.26 -13.96
N VAL A 27 7.76 3.43 -12.65
CA VAL A 27 9.07 3.74 -12.06
C VAL A 27 9.91 2.48 -11.85
N GLY A 28 9.28 1.30 -11.92
CA GLY A 28 9.89 0.00 -11.63
C GLY A 28 11.11 -0.32 -12.51
N SER A 29 11.09 0.08 -13.77
CA SER A 29 12.16 -0.16 -14.75
C SER A 29 13.40 0.70 -14.52
N TYR A 30 13.27 1.84 -13.83
CA TYR A 30 14.38 2.75 -13.50
C TYR A 30 15.11 2.37 -12.21
N LEU A 31 14.56 1.41 -11.44
CA LEU A 31 15.12 0.96 -10.18
C LEU A 31 16.04 -0.25 -10.39
N PRO A 32 17.14 -0.39 -9.63
CA PRO A 32 17.92 -1.63 -9.58
C PRO A 32 17.02 -2.82 -9.21
N SER A 33 17.22 -3.96 -9.86
CA SER A 33 16.33 -5.13 -9.75
C SER A 33 16.06 -5.59 -8.30
N GLY A 34 17.08 -5.62 -7.45
CA GLY A 34 16.93 -5.98 -6.04
C GLY A 34 16.13 -4.97 -5.22
N LEU A 35 16.22 -3.68 -5.56
CA LEU A 35 15.45 -2.62 -4.90
C LEU A 35 13.97 -2.65 -5.35
N ALA A 36 13.73 -2.81 -6.66
CA ALA A 36 12.39 -2.94 -7.21
C ALA A 36 11.64 -4.14 -6.59
N MET A 37 12.30 -5.30 -6.49
CA MET A 37 11.73 -6.50 -5.86
C MET A 37 11.36 -6.24 -4.39
N THR A 38 12.25 -5.57 -3.64
CA THR A 38 11.98 -5.24 -2.23
C THR A 38 10.76 -4.34 -2.09
N ILE A 39 10.65 -3.30 -2.92
CA ILE A 39 9.50 -2.38 -2.93
C ILE A 39 8.21 -3.15 -3.26
N TYR A 40 8.22 -4.02 -4.27
CA TYR A 40 7.04 -4.81 -4.63
C TYR A 40 6.60 -5.76 -3.52
N ILE A 41 7.54 -6.38 -2.81
CA ILE A 41 7.21 -7.21 -1.65
C ILE A 41 6.57 -6.34 -0.54
N LEU A 42 7.13 -5.16 -0.25
CA LEU A 42 6.58 -4.27 0.78
C LEU A 42 5.18 -3.75 0.43
N VAL A 43 4.93 -3.39 -0.84
CA VAL A 43 3.61 -3.01 -1.33
C VAL A 43 2.62 -4.17 -1.20
N GLY A 44 3.03 -5.39 -1.60
CA GLY A 44 2.20 -6.59 -1.47
C GLY A 44 1.84 -6.92 -0.01
N LEU A 45 2.82 -6.87 0.89
CA LEU A 45 2.59 -7.05 2.33
C LEU A 45 1.67 -5.97 2.91
N SER A 46 1.82 -4.73 2.44
CA SER A 46 0.94 -3.62 2.85
C SER A 46 -0.50 -3.84 2.38
N ALA A 47 -0.69 -4.36 1.17
CA ALA A 47 -2.01 -4.74 0.65
C ALA A 47 -2.66 -5.84 1.48
N LEU A 48 -1.93 -6.91 1.79
CA LEU A 48 -2.43 -7.97 2.66
C LEU A 48 -2.80 -7.41 4.04
N TYR A 49 -1.95 -6.58 4.64
CA TYR A 49 -2.24 -5.98 5.94
C TYR A 49 -3.53 -5.15 5.91
N GLU A 50 -3.67 -4.26 4.93
CA GLU A 50 -4.88 -3.43 4.81
C GLU A 50 -6.12 -4.31 4.57
N ILE A 51 -6.07 -5.34 3.73
CA ILE A 51 -7.21 -6.25 3.52
C ILE A 51 -7.71 -6.86 4.86
N PHE A 52 -6.80 -7.34 5.71
CA PHE A 52 -7.19 -8.02 6.95
C PHE A 52 -7.43 -7.09 8.14
N ALA A 53 -6.79 -5.92 8.17
CA ALA A 53 -6.80 -5.03 9.33
C ALA A 53 -7.60 -3.73 9.14
N HIS A 54 -7.84 -3.29 7.89
CA HIS A 54 -8.41 -1.97 7.60
C HIS A 54 -9.74 -1.72 8.31
N LYS A 55 -10.69 -2.67 8.25
CA LYS A 55 -12.01 -2.48 8.89
C LYS A 55 -11.89 -2.20 10.39
N LYS A 56 -10.94 -2.83 11.09
CA LYS A 56 -10.75 -2.68 12.54
C LYS A 56 -10.05 -1.37 12.92
N LEU A 57 -9.20 -0.86 12.02
CA LEU A 57 -8.30 0.28 12.29
C LEU A 57 -8.81 1.60 11.69
N CYS A 58 -9.61 1.53 10.63
CA CYS A 58 -10.16 2.71 9.96
C CYS A 58 -11.36 3.24 10.74
N ARG A 59 -11.30 4.50 11.19
CA ARG A 59 -12.36 5.16 11.97
C ARG A 59 -13.68 5.30 11.21
N ASN A 60 -13.66 5.28 9.87
CA ASN A 60 -14.88 5.30 9.07
C ASN A 60 -15.50 3.89 8.93
N CYS A 61 -14.68 2.84 8.97
CA CYS A 61 -15.15 1.45 8.89
C CYS A 61 -15.51 0.85 10.24
N ASN A 62 -14.92 1.38 11.32
CA ASN A 62 -15.26 1.08 12.71
C ASN A 62 -15.30 2.40 13.51
N PRO A 63 -16.41 3.16 13.40
CA PRO A 63 -16.60 4.39 14.14
C PRO A 63 -16.45 4.10 15.64
N GLN A 64 -15.59 4.84 16.33
CA GLN A 64 -15.54 4.78 17.80
C GLN A 64 -16.97 5.05 18.33
N GLY A 65 -17.58 4.05 18.97
CA GLY A 65 -18.94 4.14 19.53
C GLY A 65 -20.02 3.36 18.76
N ALA A 66 -19.72 2.71 17.64
CA ALA A 66 -20.61 1.68 17.09
C ALA A 66 -20.44 0.40 17.92
N MET A 67 -21.37 0.17 18.84
CA MET A 67 -21.47 -1.02 19.69
C MET A 67 -21.55 -2.30 18.86
#